data_AF-A0A842QGA0-F1
#
_entry.id   AF-A0A842QGA0-F1
#
_cell.length_a   1.000
_cell.length_b   1.000
_cell.length_c   1.000
_cell.angle_alpha   90.00
_cell.angle_beta   90.00
_cell.angle_gamma   90.00
#
_symmetry.space_group_name_H-M   'P 1'
#
loop_
_entity.id
_entity.type
_entity.pdbx_description
1 polymer ?
#
loop_
_entity_poly.entity_id
_entity_poly.type
_entity_poly.pdbx_seq_one_letter_code
_entity_poly.pdbx_strand_id
1 'polypeptide(L)'
;MTKSRGQLIQEIKSQLDDAGFNLSTKCDLRPTCFDMVARRGGQLLLIKVLTNVDALTKEDALALQLVAHFFEATPVVIGRKTRRGKLDAGVVYRRYGVPTIEPKSFNSIVTEKEMPKEFIQRGGRFVSIDGARLKDLRQSRSMTKEELADSVDVSTRTILSYEKNEVDVSKDVAERLEQVLDAELVVPVNLFEEEVIQREDVSPQEPSPASFESRVNEFFKKLGMRVLWTDRAPFHLAAKEEGPPLMSSVGSIRSWALKKRTDILRSVSDVTDSSAVIIVEEGKAVECLAELPVIRQLELGDIEKPNELKKIIAERSEK
;
A
#
# COMPACT_ATOMS: atom_id res chain seq x y z
N MET A 1 4.64 16.49 25.53
CA MET A 1 5.81 15.78 24.97
C MET A 1 5.44 15.18 23.62
N THR A 2 6.17 15.50 22.55
CA THR A 2 5.95 14.87 21.24
C THR A 2 6.35 13.39 21.35
N LYS A 3 5.39 12.46 21.33
CA LYS A 3 5.72 11.02 21.35
C LYS A 3 6.68 10.71 20.19
N SER A 4 7.70 9.92 20.46
CA SER A 4 8.69 9.52 19.45
C SER A 4 8.03 8.67 18.37
N ARG A 5 8.64 8.60 17.18
CA ARG A 5 8.20 7.69 16.10
C ARG A 5 8.10 6.24 16.59
N GLY A 6 8.99 5.82 17.49
CA GLY A 6 8.95 4.48 18.08
C GLY A 6 7.69 4.24 18.91
N GLN A 7 7.27 5.21 19.72
CA GLN A 7 6.02 5.12 20.49
C GLN A 7 4.79 5.08 19.57
N LEU A 8 4.81 5.84 18.48
CA LEU A 8 3.74 5.80 17.48
C LEU A 8 3.64 4.41 16.80
N ILE A 9 4.78 3.79 16.48
CA ILE A 9 4.79 2.43 15.94
C ILE A 9 4.18 1.43 16.93
N GLN A 10 4.51 1.53 18.22
CA GLN A 10 3.94 0.63 19.23
C GLN A 10 2.45 0.86 19.45
N GLU A 11 2.01 2.12 19.42
CA GLU A 11 0.59 2.49 19.47
C GLU A 11 -0.19 1.83 18.32
N ILE A 12 0.32 1.94 17.08
CA ILE A 12 -0.31 1.33 15.89
C ILE A 12 -0.30 -0.20 15.97
N LYS A 13 0.78 -0.81 16.46
CA LYS A 13 0.85 -2.26 16.65
C LYS A 13 -0.24 -2.76 17.61
N SER A 14 -0.38 -2.12 18.77
CA SER A 14 -1.42 -2.45 19.74
C SER A 14 -2.82 -2.33 19.11
N GLN A 15 -3.10 -1.25 18.38
CA GLN A 15 -4.39 -1.05 17.71
C GLN A 15 -4.71 -2.16 16.69
N LEU A 16 -3.70 -2.60 15.94
CA LEU A 16 -3.85 -3.68 14.97
C LEU A 16 -4.02 -5.05 15.64
N ASP A 17 -3.25 -5.33 16.69
CA ASP A 17 -3.36 -6.56 17.49
C ASP A 17 -4.77 -6.65 18.12
N ASP A 18 -5.27 -5.56 18.72
CA ASP A 18 -6.61 -5.47 19.29
C ASP A 18 -7.70 -5.66 18.22
N ALA A 19 -7.44 -5.23 16.98
CA ALA A 19 -8.30 -5.44 15.82
C ALA A 19 -8.18 -6.84 15.19
N GLY A 20 -7.33 -7.72 15.73
CA GLY A 20 -7.16 -9.10 15.27
C GLY A 20 -6.28 -9.26 14.02
N PHE A 21 -5.36 -8.33 13.76
CA PHE A 21 -4.38 -8.47 12.68
C PHE A 21 -3.16 -9.28 13.15
N ASN A 22 -2.66 -10.13 12.27
CA ASN A 22 -1.31 -10.69 12.39
C ASN A 22 -0.30 -9.66 11.87
N LEU A 23 0.77 -9.43 12.62
CA LEU A 23 1.75 -8.38 12.34
C LEU A 23 3.13 -8.92 12.00
N SER A 24 3.79 -8.29 11.05
CA SER A 24 5.20 -8.56 10.79
C SER A 24 6.07 -7.92 11.89
N THR A 25 7.30 -8.42 12.00
CA THR A 25 8.38 -7.68 12.64
C THR A 25 8.55 -6.31 11.96
N LYS A 26 9.07 -5.35 12.73
CA LYS A 26 9.27 -4.00 12.23
C LYS A 26 10.33 -4.00 11.13
N CYS A 27 10.01 -3.42 9.98
CA CYS A 27 10.96 -3.14 8.92
C CYS A 27 11.83 -1.92 9.31
N ASP A 28 13.01 -2.19 9.86
CA ASP A 28 14.00 -1.17 10.24
C ASP A 28 15.18 -1.11 9.26
N LEU A 29 14.92 -1.44 8.00
CA LEU A 29 15.83 -1.28 6.86
C LEU A 29 15.76 0.13 6.31
N ARG A 30 16.86 0.64 5.76
CA ARG A 30 16.92 1.95 5.12
C ARG A 30 17.66 1.85 3.78
N PRO A 31 17.10 2.40 2.69
CA PRO A 31 15.76 3.02 2.61
C PRO A 31 14.61 1.99 2.74
N THR A 32 13.38 2.42 3.06
CA THR A 32 12.21 1.52 3.06
C THR A 32 10.88 2.23 2.80
N CYS A 33 9.95 1.61 2.06
CA CYS A 33 8.65 2.18 1.73
C CYS A 33 7.55 1.90 2.77
N PHE A 34 7.72 0.92 3.67
CA PHE A 34 6.80 0.62 4.79
C PHE A 34 7.57 0.24 6.07
N ASP A 35 6.92 0.34 7.22
CA ASP A 35 7.49 -0.02 8.53
C ASP A 35 6.98 -1.36 9.06
N MET A 36 5.82 -1.83 8.61
CA MET A 36 5.25 -3.12 8.98
C MET A 36 4.20 -3.57 7.96
N VAL A 37 3.92 -4.87 7.99
CA VAL A 37 2.82 -5.50 7.27
C VAL A 37 1.82 -6.03 8.29
N ALA A 38 0.53 -5.91 7.99
CA ALA A 38 -0.54 -6.43 8.83
C ALA A 38 -1.54 -7.22 7.98
N ARG A 39 -1.99 -8.38 8.45
CA ARG A 39 -2.99 -9.20 7.76
C ARG A 39 -4.14 -9.59 8.67
N ARG A 40 -5.38 -9.50 8.17
CA ARG A 40 -6.59 -10.04 8.82
C ARG A 40 -7.51 -10.64 7.76
N GLY A 41 -7.57 -11.98 7.69
CA GLY A 41 -8.26 -12.67 6.60
C GLY A 41 -7.69 -12.28 5.24
N GLY A 42 -8.54 -11.83 4.32
CA GLY A 42 -8.13 -11.32 3.01
C GLY A 42 -7.58 -9.89 3.00
N GLN A 43 -7.63 -9.16 4.13
CA GLN A 43 -7.12 -7.79 4.20
C GLN A 43 -5.61 -7.81 4.49
N LEU A 44 -4.80 -7.30 3.55
CA LEU A 44 -3.36 -7.13 3.70
C LEU A 44 -3.01 -5.63 3.66
N LEU A 45 -2.33 -5.12 4.69
CA LEU A 45 -1.96 -3.70 4.81
C LEU A 45 -0.45 -3.53 4.77
N LEU A 46 0.04 -2.58 3.97
CA LEU A 46 1.42 -2.11 4.00
C LEU A 46 1.46 -0.74 4.67
N ILE A 47 2.02 -0.68 5.89
CA ILE A 47 1.85 0.47 6.77
C ILE A 47 3.17 1.24 6.89
N LYS A 48 3.17 2.51 6.47
CA LYS A 48 4.27 3.45 6.66
C LYS A 48 3.93 4.41 7.80
N VAL A 49 4.84 4.54 8.77
CA VAL A 49 4.61 5.36 9.96
C VAL A 49 5.50 6.60 9.96
N LEU A 50 4.89 7.78 10.02
CA LEU A 50 5.57 9.07 10.00
C LEU A 50 5.03 10.01 11.08
N THR A 51 5.88 10.57 11.93
CA THR A 51 5.43 11.61 12.88
C THR A 51 4.96 12.86 12.12
N ASN A 52 5.72 13.29 11.10
CA ASN A 52 5.34 14.33 10.17
C ASN A 52 5.15 13.71 8.77
N VAL A 53 3.93 13.76 8.24
CA VAL A 53 3.60 13.13 6.94
C VAL A 53 4.17 13.89 5.74
N ASP A 54 4.64 15.13 5.91
CA ASP A 54 5.44 15.84 4.90
C ASP A 54 6.83 15.22 4.68
N ALA A 55 7.26 14.28 5.52
CA ALA A 55 8.51 13.53 5.34
C ALA A 55 8.37 12.36 4.36
N LEU A 56 7.15 12.04 3.91
CA LEU A 56 6.95 11.06 2.85
C LEU A 56 7.57 11.61 1.56
N THR A 57 8.51 10.87 0.96
CA THR A 57 9.06 11.26 -0.35
C THR A 57 8.21 10.67 -1.46
N LYS A 58 8.32 11.24 -2.67
CA LYS A 58 7.62 10.71 -3.85
C LYS A 58 8.08 9.28 -4.14
N GLU A 59 9.36 9.00 -4.00
CA GLU A 59 9.98 7.70 -4.26
C GLU A 59 9.47 6.63 -3.30
N ASP A 60 9.42 6.93 -1.99
CA ASP A 60 8.88 6.00 -0.98
C ASP A 60 7.38 5.74 -1.22
N ALA A 61 6.61 6.76 -1.58
CA ALA A 61 5.18 6.62 -1.86
C ALA A 61 4.91 5.77 -3.10
N LEU A 62 5.64 6.02 -4.20
CA LEU A 62 5.52 5.24 -5.43
C LEU A 62 5.93 3.77 -5.21
N ALA A 63 7.04 3.53 -4.50
CA ALA A 63 7.45 2.18 -4.15
C ALA A 63 6.41 1.48 -3.25
N LEU A 64 5.81 2.20 -2.30
CA LEU A 64 4.74 1.65 -1.45
C LEU A 64 3.51 1.25 -2.28
N GLN A 65 3.09 2.09 -3.24
CA GLN A 65 1.97 1.78 -4.14
C GLN A 65 2.27 0.60 -5.05
N LEU A 66 3.46 0.54 -5.66
CA LEU A 66 3.87 -0.56 -6.53
C LEU A 66 3.92 -1.89 -5.76
N VAL A 67 4.53 -1.90 -4.57
CA VAL A 67 4.55 -3.09 -3.72
C VAL A 67 3.13 -3.46 -3.30
N ALA A 68 2.31 -2.50 -2.87
CA ALA A 68 0.94 -2.79 -2.47
C ALA A 68 0.12 -3.41 -3.63
N HIS A 69 0.21 -2.83 -4.83
CA HIS A 69 -0.45 -3.38 -6.01
C HIS A 69 0.03 -4.79 -6.35
N PHE A 70 1.35 -5.03 -6.33
CA PHE A 70 1.91 -6.34 -6.66
C PHE A 70 1.52 -7.43 -5.64
N PHE A 71 1.26 -7.04 -4.39
CA PHE A 71 0.87 -7.93 -3.30
C PHE A 71 -0.64 -7.96 -3.04
N GLU A 72 -1.45 -7.25 -3.84
CA GLU A 72 -2.90 -7.11 -3.61
C GLU A 72 -3.20 -6.61 -2.18
N ALA A 73 -2.38 -5.67 -1.72
CA ALA A 73 -2.45 -5.06 -0.40
C ALA A 73 -2.92 -3.60 -0.47
N THR A 74 -3.39 -3.07 0.64
CA THR A 74 -3.72 -1.66 0.82
C THR A 74 -2.51 -0.89 1.36
N PRO A 75 -1.97 0.11 0.63
CA PRO A 75 -0.94 1.00 1.16
C PRO A 75 -1.56 2.06 2.08
N VAL A 76 -1.02 2.25 3.28
CA VAL A 76 -1.49 3.31 4.18
C VAL A 76 -0.33 4.01 4.90
N VAL A 77 -0.43 5.33 5.00
CA VAL A 77 0.49 6.14 5.81
C VAL A 77 -0.23 6.56 7.08
N ILE A 78 0.33 6.24 8.23
CA ILE A 78 -0.21 6.68 9.52
C ILE A 78 0.73 7.73 10.09
N GLY A 79 0.18 8.90 10.40
CA GLY A 79 0.97 10.00 10.95
C GLY A 79 0.18 11.03 11.72
N ARG A 80 0.86 11.94 12.41
CA ARG A 80 0.20 12.82 13.39
C ARG A 80 -0.02 14.25 12.93
N LYS A 81 0.89 14.73 12.10
CA LYS A 81 0.93 16.13 11.72
C LYS A 81 1.52 16.34 10.35
N THR A 82 1.21 17.49 9.80
CA THR A 82 1.97 18.16 8.75
C THR A 82 2.87 19.24 9.38
N ARG A 83 3.59 19.99 8.56
CA ARG A 83 4.27 21.23 8.97
C ARG A 83 3.27 22.32 9.42
N ARG A 84 2.01 22.25 8.98
CA ARG A 84 0.97 23.27 9.26
C ARG A 84 0.16 22.98 10.54
N GLY A 85 0.22 21.76 11.07
CA GLY A 85 -0.59 21.39 12.23
C GLY A 85 -0.83 19.89 12.31
N LYS A 86 -1.64 19.48 13.29
CA LYS A 86 -2.09 18.09 13.43
C LYS A 86 -2.94 17.70 12.21
N LEU A 87 -2.97 16.41 11.91
CA LEU A 87 -3.98 15.88 10.99
C LEU A 87 -5.34 15.92 11.69
N ASP A 88 -6.37 16.23 10.92
CA ASP A 88 -7.75 16.28 11.39
C ASP A 88 -8.29 14.85 11.59
N ALA A 89 -9.02 14.64 12.68
CA ALA A 89 -9.70 13.37 12.91
C ALA A 89 -10.87 13.19 11.93
N GLY A 90 -11.11 11.96 11.48
CA GLY A 90 -12.16 11.63 10.52
C GLY A 90 -11.89 12.11 9.09
N VAL A 91 -10.64 12.47 8.76
CA VAL A 91 -10.25 12.97 7.43
C VAL A 91 -9.08 12.17 6.85
N VAL A 92 -9.22 11.71 5.60
CA VAL A 92 -8.15 11.03 4.85
C VAL A 92 -7.35 12.04 4.05
N TYR A 93 -6.04 12.14 4.25
CA TYR A 93 -5.17 12.97 3.43
C TYR A 93 -4.59 12.13 2.30
N ARG A 94 -4.57 12.62 1.05
CA ARG A 94 -3.90 11.94 -0.06
C ARG A 94 -2.52 12.56 -0.30
N ARG A 95 -1.46 11.79 -0.06
CA ARG A 95 -0.08 12.22 -0.31
C ARG A 95 0.58 11.35 -1.36
N TYR A 96 0.88 11.98 -2.50
CA TYR A 96 1.35 11.27 -3.70
C TYR A 96 0.41 10.15 -4.16
N GLY A 97 -0.89 10.22 -3.81
CA GLY A 97 -1.86 9.16 -4.09
C GLY A 97 -1.99 8.09 -3.01
N VAL A 98 -1.19 8.15 -1.94
CA VAL A 98 -1.30 7.20 -0.81
C VAL A 98 -2.22 7.79 0.27
N PRO A 99 -3.23 7.04 0.75
CA PRO A 99 -4.06 7.47 1.84
C PRO A 99 -3.23 7.62 3.12
N THR A 100 -3.42 8.75 3.78
CA THR A 100 -2.66 9.20 4.94
C THR A 100 -3.64 9.61 6.03
N ILE A 101 -3.59 8.97 7.19
CA ILE A 101 -4.58 9.16 8.25
C ILE A 101 -3.91 9.29 9.62
N GLU A 102 -4.64 9.89 10.56
CA GLU A 102 -4.19 9.99 11.94
C GLU A 102 -4.50 8.73 12.77
N PRO A 103 -3.71 8.44 13.82
CA PRO A 103 -3.76 7.14 14.50
C PRO A 103 -5.11 6.80 15.16
N LYS A 104 -5.86 7.78 15.68
CA LYS A 104 -7.16 7.49 16.29
C LYS A 104 -8.20 7.13 15.23
N SER A 105 -8.26 7.89 14.15
CA SER A 105 -9.14 7.61 13.02
C SER A 105 -8.80 6.27 12.37
N PHE A 106 -7.51 5.93 12.25
CA PHE A 106 -7.10 4.60 11.82
C PHE A 106 -7.64 3.51 12.75
N ASN A 107 -7.54 3.70 14.07
CA ASN A 107 -8.09 2.77 15.05
C ASN A 107 -9.59 2.57 14.84
N SER A 108 -10.37 3.65 14.79
CA SER A 108 -11.81 3.59 14.56
C SER A 108 -12.17 2.83 13.27
N ILE A 109 -11.36 2.94 12.21
CA ILE A 109 -11.55 2.15 10.99
C ILE A 109 -11.33 0.65 11.23
N VAL A 110 -10.24 0.26 11.91
CA VAL A 110 -9.87 -1.16 12.05
C VAL A 110 -10.64 -1.90 13.15
N THR A 111 -11.03 -1.20 14.23
CA THR A 111 -11.77 -1.77 15.37
C THR A 111 -13.27 -1.53 15.27
N GLU A 112 -13.69 -0.29 15.04
CA GLU A 112 -15.11 0.13 15.10
C GLU A 112 -15.80 0.10 13.73
N LYS A 113 -15.02 -0.05 12.64
CA LYS A 113 -15.48 0.03 11.24
C LYS A 113 -16.12 1.39 10.90
N GLU A 114 -15.73 2.44 11.63
CA GLU A 114 -16.17 3.80 11.35
C GLU A 114 -15.29 4.42 10.26
N MET A 115 -15.87 4.61 9.07
CA MET A 115 -15.16 5.14 7.91
C MET A 115 -15.23 6.67 7.85
N PRO A 116 -14.11 7.37 7.55
CA PRO A 116 -14.09 8.80 7.25
C PRO A 116 -15.06 9.16 6.13
N LYS A 117 -15.66 10.34 6.18
CA LYS A 117 -16.49 10.88 5.07
C LYS A 117 -15.75 11.91 4.22
N GLU A 118 -14.65 12.44 4.74
CA GLU A 118 -13.90 13.53 4.13
C GLU A 118 -12.50 13.10 3.75
N PHE A 119 -11.99 13.71 2.67
CA PHE A 119 -10.59 13.60 2.31
C PHE A 119 -10.01 14.94 1.84
N ILE A 120 -8.70 15.06 1.96
CA ILE A 120 -7.92 16.24 1.57
C ILE A 120 -6.90 15.83 0.52
N GLN A 121 -6.94 16.52 -0.62
CA GLN A 121 -5.95 16.37 -1.69
C GLN A 121 -5.57 17.74 -2.26
N ARG A 122 -4.75 17.75 -3.32
CA ARG A 122 -4.47 19.00 -4.03
C ARG A 122 -5.80 19.60 -4.50
N GLY A 123 -6.09 20.84 -4.12
CA GLY A 123 -7.33 21.53 -4.45
C GLY A 123 -8.26 21.78 -3.26
N GLY A 124 -8.04 21.14 -2.10
CA GLY A 124 -8.83 21.41 -0.90
C GLY A 124 -9.37 20.16 -0.19
N ARG A 125 -10.50 20.34 0.48
CA ARG A 125 -11.23 19.33 1.24
C ARG A 125 -12.46 18.90 0.45
N PHE A 126 -12.61 17.60 0.29
CA PHE A 126 -13.59 16.97 -0.58
C PHE A 126 -14.32 15.85 0.16
N VAL A 127 -15.44 15.45 -0.42
CA VAL A 127 -16.24 14.29 -0.04
C VAL A 127 -16.63 13.54 -1.31
N SER A 128 -16.90 12.25 -1.16
CA SER A 128 -17.54 11.46 -2.21
C SER A 128 -19.05 11.49 -1.98
N ILE A 129 -19.84 11.53 -3.05
CA ILE A 129 -21.30 11.49 -2.97
C ILE A 129 -21.84 10.33 -3.82
N ASP A 130 -23.07 9.90 -3.53
CA ASP A 130 -23.80 9.00 -4.41
C ASP A 130 -24.46 9.78 -5.56
N GLY A 131 -23.81 9.78 -6.72
CA GLY A 131 -24.29 10.45 -7.93
C GLY A 131 -25.61 9.92 -8.47
N ALA A 132 -25.88 8.62 -8.31
CA ALA A 132 -27.15 8.03 -8.74
C ALA A 132 -28.29 8.54 -7.83
N ARG A 133 -28.07 8.55 -6.52
CA ARG A 133 -29.01 9.11 -5.55
C ARG A 133 -29.21 10.61 -5.75
N LEU A 134 -28.16 11.37 -6.07
CA LEU A 134 -28.26 12.79 -6.42
C LEU A 134 -29.22 12.99 -7.60
N LYS A 135 -29.06 12.20 -8.66
CA LYS A 135 -29.91 12.27 -9.85
C LYS A 135 -31.37 11.96 -9.52
N ASP A 136 -31.61 10.92 -8.74
CA ASP A 136 -32.96 10.49 -8.35
C ASP A 136 -33.66 11.55 -7.49
N LEU A 137 -32.95 12.11 -6.51
CA LEU A 137 -33.47 13.20 -5.66
C LEU A 137 -33.81 14.44 -6.48
N ARG A 138 -32.92 14.87 -7.38
CA ARG A 138 -33.17 16.00 -8.27
C ARG A 138 -34.43 15.77 -9.13
N GLN A 139 -34.56 14.58 -9.71
CA GLN A 139 -35.70 14.23 -10.56
C GLN A 139 -37.02 14.13 -9.77
N SER A 140 -36.99 13.55 -8.57
CA SER A 140 -38.18 13.45 -7.72
C SER A 140 -38.72 14.83 -7.29
N ARG A 141 -37.85 15.83 -7.20
CA ARG A 141 -38.21 17.24 -6.96
C ARG A 141 -38.51 18.03 -8.23
N SER A 142 -38.56 17.39 -9.41
CA SER A 142 -38.79 18.02 -10.71
C SER A 142 -37.80 19.15 -11.03
N MET A 143 -36.59 19.12 -10.47
CA MET A 143 -35.55 20.12 -10.72
C MET A 143 -34.77 19.79 -12.00
N THR A 144 -34.51 20.81 -12.82
CA THR A 144 -33.55 20.74 -13.93
C THR A 144 -32.12 20.73 -13.40
N LYS A 145 -31.15 20.38 -14.27
CA LYS A 145 -29.73 20.39 -13.85
C LYS A 145 -29.24 21.81 -13.66
N GLU A 146 -29.74 22.72 -14.48
CA GLU A 146 -29.49 24.16 -14.44
C GLU A 146 -29.99 24.74 -13.11
N GLU A 147 -31.24 24.48 -12.72
CA GLU A 147 -31.78 24.95 -11.44
C GLU A 147 -30.98 24.42 -10.23
N LEU A 148 -30.59 23.14 -10.24
CA LEU A 148 -29.75 22.60 -9.17
C LEU A 148 -28.36 23.24 -9.18
N ALA A 149 -27.76 23.43 -10.36
CA ALA A 149 -26.45 24.04 -10.50
C ALA A 149 -26.42 25.47 -9.95
N ASP A 150 -27.44 26.28 -10.29
CA ASP A 150 -27.61 27.64 -9.80
C ASP A 150 -27.79 27.66 -8.28
N SER A 151 -28.53 26.71 -7.71
CA SER A 151 -28.79 26.63 -6.25
C SER A 151 -27.54 26.35 -5.40
N VAL A 152 -26.52 25.71 -5.98
CA VAL A 152 -25.27 25.35 -5.28
C VAL A 152 -24.03 26.04 -5.85
N ASP A 153 -24.21 27.04 -6.72
CA ASP A 153 -23.16 27.86 -7.33
C ASP A 153 -22.09 27.02 -8.04
N VAL A 154 -22.53 26.15 -8.95
CA VAL A 154 -21.66 25.36 -9.83
C VAL A 154 -22.17 25.39 -11.27
N SER A 155 -21.40 24.86 -12.22
CA SER A 155 -21.87 24.74 -13.60
C SER A 155 -22.82 23.55 -13.78
N THR A 156 -23.74 23.62 -14.73
CA THR A 156 -24.59 22.48 -15.15
C THR A 156 -23.76 21.24 -15.51
N ARG A 157 -22.60 21.45 -16.14
CA ARG A 157 -21.66 20.36 -16.47
C ARG A 157 -21.11 19.68 -15.23
N THR A 158 -20.87 20.44 -14.16
CA THR A 158 -20.41 19.92 -12.87
C THR A 158 -21.48 19.02 -12.25
N ILE A 159 -22.75 19.44 -12.23
CA ILE A 159 -23.86 18.59 -11.77
C ILE A 159 -23.93 17.29 -12.58
N LEU A 160 -23.76 17.35 -13.91
CA LEU A 160 -23.74 16.15 -14.74
C LEU A 160 -22.61 15.18 -14.35
N SER A 161 -21.42 15.68 -14.05
CA SER A 161 -20.29 14.86 -13.62
C SER A 161 -20.49 14.32 -12.20
N TYR A 162 -21.12 15.08 -11.30
CA TYR A 162 -21.54 14.61 -9.98
C TYR A 162 -22.52 13.44 -10.08
N GLU A 163 -23.57 13.55 -10.92
CA GLU A 163 -24.53 12.47 -11.14
C GLU A 163 -23.91 11.17 -11.71
N LYS A 164 -22.71 11.28 -12.28
CA LYS A 164 -21.97 10.15 -12.86
C LYS A 164 -20.81 9.65 -12.00
N ASN A 165 -20.60 10.21 -10.81
CA ASN A 165 -19.45 9.92 -9.94
C ASN A 165 -18.08 10.16 -10.63
N GLU A 166 -18.01 11.09 -11.58
CA GLU A 166 -16.79 11.36 -12.37
C GLU A 166 -15.80 12.28 -11.63
N VAL A 167 -16.27 13.05 -10.64
CA VAL A 167 -15.47 14.06 -9.95
C VAL A 167 -15.81 14.12 -8.46
N ASP A 168 -14.79 14.41 -7.66
CA ASP A 168 -14.92 14.67 -6.24
C ASP A 168 -15.68 15.99 -5.99
N VAL A 169 -16.46 16.06 -4.90
CA VAL A 169 -17.26 17.24 -4.54
C VAL A 169 -16.59 17.97 -3.39
N SER A 170 -16.45 19.30 -3.47
CA SER A 170 -15.96 20.05 -2.30
C SER A 170 -16.94 19.92 -1.15
N LYS A 171 -16.43 19.89 0.08
CA LYS A 171 -17.28 19.78 1.28
C LYS A 171 -18.40 20.81 1.29
N ASP A 172 -18.07 22.08 1.01
CA ASP A 172 -19.03 23.18 1.01
C ASP A 172 -20.15 22.99 -0.04
N VAL A 173 -19.82 22.46 -1.23
CA VAL A 173 -20.82 22.18 -2.27
C VAL A 173 -21.70 21.00 -1.89
N ALA A 174 -21.13 19.96 -1.29
CA ALA A 174 -21.90 18.81 -0.83
C ALA A 174 -22.90 19.21 0.27
N GLU A 175 -22.48 20.01 1.24
CA GLU A 175 -23.39 20.55 2.28
C GLU A 175 -24.54 21.35 1.66
N ARG A 176 -24.27 22.16 0.63
CA ARG A 176 -25.34 22.88 -0.10
C ARG A 176 -26.28 21.94 -0.84
N LEU A 177 -25.76 20.91 -1.51
CA LEU A 177 -26.57 19.91 -2.20
C LEU A 177 -27.52 19.18 -1.23
N GLU A 178 -27.00 18.73 -0.09
CA GLU A 178 -27.79 18.05 0.94
C GLU A 178 -28.85 18.98 1.55
N GLN A 179 -28.55 20.27 1.72
CA GLN A 179 -29.52 21.27 2.18
C GLN A 179 -30.64 21.52 1.16
N VAL A 180 -30.30 21.69 -0.12
CA VAL A 180 -31.28 21.94 -1.19
C VAL A 180 -32.20 20.73 -1.39
N LEU A 181 -31.63 19.52 -1.29
CA LEU A 181 -32.34 18.27 -1.52
C LEU A 181 -32.91 17.63 -0.24
N ASP A 182 -32.63 18.20 0.93
CA ASP A 182 -33.01 17.73 2.27
C ASP A 182 -32.76 16.21 2.44
N ALA A 183 -31.55 15.77 2.07
CA ALA A 183 -31.18 14.37 2.07
C ALA A 183 -29.66 14.19 2.14
N GLU A 184 -29.22 13.15 2.85
CA GLU A 184 -27.80 12.74 2.86
C GLU A 184 -27.40 12.16 1.50
N LEU A 185 -26.26 12.62 1.00
CA LEU A 185 -25.63 12.24 -0.27
C LEU A 185 -24.21 11.73 -0.05
N VAL A 186 -23.52 12.19 0.99
CA VAL A 186 -22.12 11.86 1.24
C VAL A 186 -21.95 10.38 1.56
N VAL A 187 -21.03 9.73 0.86
CA VAL A 187 -20.64 8.34 1.09
C VAL A 187 -19.30 8.26 1.81
N PRO A 188 -19.08 7.24 2.66
CA PRO A 188 -17.81 7.07 3.35
C PRO A 188 -16.65 6.75 2.38
N VAL A 189 -15.46 7.23 2.73
CA VAL A 189 -14.19 6.94 2.08
C VAL A 189 -13.66 5.61 2.60
N ASN A 190 -13.65 4.58 1.74
CA ASN A 190 -13.12 3.28 2.11
C ASN A 190 -11.62 3.19 1.81
N LEU A 191 -10.79 3.29 2.86
CA LEU A 191 -9.32 3.18 2.75
C LEU A 191 -8.85 1.87 2.11
N PHE A 192 -9.62 0.78 2.23
CA PHE A 192 -9.23 -0.55 1.77
C PHE A 192 -9.59 -0.82 0.31
N GLU A 193 -10.52 -0.05 -0.25
CA GLU A 193 -11.05 -0.22 -1.61
C GLU A 193 -10.68 0.95 -2.53
N GLU A 194 -10.00 1.99 -2.03
CA GLU A 194 -9.47 3.03 -2.89
C GLU A 194 -8.58 2.40 -3.96
N GLU A 195 -9.01 2.49 -5.23
CA GLU A 195 -8.19 2.12 -6.35
C GLU A 195 -6.88 2.89 -6.24
N VAL A 196 -5.77 2.15 -6.15
CA VAL A 196 -4.44 2.73 -6.24
C VAL A 196 -4.39 3.42 -7.58
N ILE A 197 -4.55 4.74 -7.59
CA ILE A 197 -4.56 5.55 -8.82
C ILE A 197 -3.25 5.25 -9.53
N GLN A 198 -3.31 4.38 -10.53
CA GLN A 198 -2.20 4.11 -11.41
C GLN A 198 -2.04 5.37 -12.24
N ARG A 199 -1.07 6.20 -11.85
CA ARG A 199 -0.51 7.11 -12.83
C ARG A 199 0.24 6.24 -13.82
N GLU A 200 -0.06 6.41 -15.10
CA GLU A 200 0.59 5.72 -16.23
C GLU A 200 2.12 5.89 -16.25
N ASP A 201 2.67 6.76 -15.41
CA ASP A 201 4.10 7.09 -15.28
C ASP A 201 4.90 6.26 -14.25
N VAL A 202 4.30 5.26 -13.59
CA VAL A 202 4.98 4.55 -12.48
C VAL A 202 5.55 3.21 -12.93
N SER A 203 6.76 3.24 -13.45
CA SER A 203 7.53 2.03 -13.75
C SER A 203 8.21 1.47 -12.49
N PRO A 204 8.30 0.13 -12.34
CA PRO A 204 9.18 -0.49 -11.36
C PRO A 204 10.61 0.05 -11.46
N GLN A 205 11.33 0.05 -10.33
CA GLN A 205 12.78 0.22 -10.38
C GLN A 205 13.39 -0.94 -11.17
N GLU A 206 14.53 -0.72 -11.80
CA GLU A 206 15.35 -1.78 -12.37
C GLU A 206 16.69 -1.84 -11.61
N PRO A 207 17.29 -3.02 -11.46
CA PRO A 207 18.63 -3.15 -10.88
C PRO A 207 19.68 -2.45 -11.75
N SER A 208 20.87 -2.26 -11.17
CA SER A 208 22.01 -1.74 -11.93
C SER A 208 22.32 -2.66 -13.13
N PRO A 209 22.53 -2.13 -14.35
CA PRO A 209 22.87 -2.94 -15.51
C PRO A 209 24.10 -3.81 -15.26
N ALA A 210 24.09 -5.03 -15.81
CA ALA A 210 25.17 -6.01 -15.72
C ALA A 210 25.59 -6.45 -14.29
N SER A 211 24.81 -6.10 -13.26
CA SER A 211 25.07 -6.55 -11.89
C SER A 211 24.54 -7.97 -11.63
N PHE A 212 24.92 -8.54 -10.49
CA PHE A 212 24.36 -9.81 -10.01
C PHE A 212 22.83 -9.75 -9.89
N GLU A 213 22.32 -8.65 -9.32
CA GLU A 213 20.91 -8.34 -9.20
C GLU A 213 20.19 -8.35 -10.56
N SER A 214 20.80 -7.76 -11.60
CA SER A 214 20.23 -7.77 -12.97
C SER A 214 20.12 -9.18 -13.52
N ARG A 215 21.11 -10.04 -13.29
CA ARG A 215 21.07 -11.44 -13.73
C ARG A 215 19.95 -12.22 -13.04
N VAL A 216 19.75 -11.99 -11.75
CA VAL A 216 18.65 -12.61 -10.98
C VAL A 216 17.29 -12.09 -11.49
N ASN A 217 17.14 -10.79 -11.71
CA ASN A 217 15.93 -10.20 -12.27
C ASN A 217 15.58 -10.77 -13.66
N GLU A 218 16.57 -10.88 -14.54
CA GLU A 218 16.40 -11.50 -15.86
C GLU A 218 16.03 -12.98 -15.79
N PHE A 219 16.59 -13.74 -14.84
CA PHE A 219 16.24 -15.14 -14.63
C PHE A 219 14.74 -15.32 -14.36
N PHE A 220 14.17 -14.57 -13.42
CA PHE A 220 12.73 -14.64 -13.12
C PHE A 220 11.86 -14.19 -14.32
N LYS A 221 12.31 -13.17 -15.06
CA LYS A 221 11.63 -12.73 -16.29
C LYS A 221 11.65 -13.83 -17.37
N LYS A 222 12.78 -14.53 -17.55
CA LYS A 222 12.93 -15.64 -18.52
C LYS A 222 12.09 -16.87 -18.14
N LEU A 223 11.87 -17.11 -16.85
CA LEU A 223 10.93 -18.12 -16.37
C LEU A 223 9.46 -17.78 -16.64
N GLY A 224 9.15 -16.61 -17.22
CA GLY A 224 7.79 -16.18 -17.52
C GLY A 224 7.04 -15.55 -16.35
N MET A 225 7.73 -15.23 -15.25
CA MET A 225 7.10 -14.62 -14.08
C MET A 225 7.02 -13.09 -14.25
N ARG A 226 5.96 -12.48 -13.71
CA ARG A 226 5.93 -11.02 -13.51
C ARG A 226 6.88 -10.69 -12.37
N VAL A 227 7.72 -9.68 -12.55
CA VAL A 227 8.77 -9.32 -11.58
C VAL A 227 8.63 -7.87 -11.14
N LEU A 228 8.70 -7.65 -9.83
CA LEU A 228 8.85 -6.35 -9.19
C LEU A 228 10.23 -6.29 -8.54
N TRP A 229 11.08 -5.36 -8.99
CA TRP A 229 12.34 -5.04 -8.34
C TRP A 229 12.22 -3.78 -7.49
N THR A 230 12.79 -3.78 -6.28
CA THR A 230 12.84 -2.59 -5.42
C THR A 230 13.94 -2.65 -4.35
N ASP A 231 14.58 -1.51 -4.06
CA ASP A 231 15.49 -1.36 -2.92
C ASP A 231 14.80 -0.90 -1.62
N ARG A 232 13.47 -0.66 -1.67
CA ARG A 232 12.66 -0.07 -0.60
C ARG A 232 11.87 -1.09 0.24
N ALA A 233 11.92 -2.36 -0.10
CA ALA A 233 11.21 -3.42 0.64
C ALA A 233 12.23 -4.31 1.39
N PRO A 234 11.82 -5.21 2.30
CA PRO A 234 12.70 -6.23 2.89
C PRO A 234 13.10 -7.34 1.91
N PHE A 235 12.71 -7.22 0.64
CA PHE A 235 13.18 -8.02 -0.48
C PHE A 235 13.76 -7.07 -1.54
N HIS A 236 14.60 -7.62 -2.43
CA HIS A 236 15.03 -6.91 -3.63
C HIS A 236 14.14 -7.24 -4.83
N LEU A 237 13.59 -8.45 -4.85
CA LEU A 237 12.77 -8.97 -5.93
C LEU A 237 11.50 -9.63 -5.37
N ALA A 238 10.36 -9.41 -6.03
CA ALA A 238 9.16 -10.20 -5.84
C ALA A 238 8.70 -10.70 -7.22
N ALA A 239 8.38 -11.98 -7.34
CA ALA A 239 7.97 -12.59 -8.61
C ALA A 239 6.72 -13.46 -8.45
N LYS A 240 5.78 -13.36 -9.40
CA LYS A 240 4.59 -14.24 -9.46
C LYS A 240 4.13 -14.56 -10.87
N GLU A 241 3.59 -15.76 -11.04
CA GLU A 241 2.71 -16.11 -12.16
C GLU A 241 1.29 -15.69 -11.76
N GLU A 242 0.73 -16.42 -10.79
CA GLU A 242 -0.56 -16.22 -10.15
C GLU A 242 -0.42 -16.37 -8.62
N GLY A 243 -1.38 -15.85 -7.86
CA GLY A 243 -1.40 -15.96 -6.40
C GLY A 243 -0.34 -15.11 -5.67
N PRO A 244 -0.03 -15.45 -4.40
CA PRO A 244 0.97 -14.75 -3.61
C PRO A 244 2.36 -14.81 -4.25
N PRO A 245 3.13 -13.71 -4.23
CA PRO A 245 4.43 -13.69 -4.88
C PRO A 245 5.51 -14.41 -4.07
N LEU A 246 6.51 -14.92 -4.78
CA LEU A 246 7.79 -15.34 -4.21
C LEU A 246 8.66 -14.11 -3.99
N MET A 247 9.06 -13.87 -2.75
CA MET A 247 10.00 -12.80 -2.41
C MET A 247 11.44 -13.29 -2.41
N SER A 248 12.37 -12.44 -2.81
CA SER A 248 13.79 -12.74 -2.77
C SER A 248 14.65 -11.58 -2.31
N SER A 249 15.58 -11.87 -1.40
CA SER A 249 16.71 -10.99 -1.11
C SER A 249 17.95 -11.50 -1.84
N VAL A 250 18.53 -10.61 -2.64
CA VAL A 250 19.72 -10.86 -3.45
C VAL A 250 20.94 -10.22 -2.80
N GLY A 251 22.05 -10.97 -2.65
CA GLY A 251 23.32 -10.37 -2.23
C GLY A 251 24.37 -11.36 -1.73
N SER A 252 25.45 -10.87 -1.12
CA SER A 252 26.49 -11.73 -0.55
C SER A 252 26.08 -12.30 0.80
N ILE A 253 26.23 -13.62 0.99
CA ILE A 253 25.97 -14.33 2.25
C ILE A 253 26.80 -13.81 3.44
N ARG A 254 27.93 -13.15 3.16
CA ARG A 254 28.81 -12.56 4.17
C ARG A 254 28.32 -11.18 4.63
N SER A 255 27.38 -10.57 3.90
CA SER A 255 26.87 -9.23 4.21
C SER A 255 25.98 -9.25 5.44
N TRP A 256 26.32 -8.43 6.44
CA TRP A 256 25.45 -8.19 7.60
C TRP A 256 24.09 -7.62 7.18
N ALA A 257 24.07 -6.77 6.14
CA ALA A 257 22.84 -6.20 5.62
C ALA A 257 21.90 -7.29 5.06
N LEU A 258 22.44 -8.32 4.40
CA LEU A 258 21.64 -9.44 3.90
C LEU A 258 21.05 -10.25 5.06
N LYS A 259 21.84 -10.56 6.10
CA LYS A 259 21.37 -11.29 7.28
C LYS A 259 20.21 -10.56 7.98
N LYS A 260 20.40 -9.28 8.29
CA LYS A 260 19.36 -8.45 8.91
C LYS A 260 18.09 -8.39 8.05
N ARG A 261 18.26 -8.24 6.73
CA ARG A 261 17.15 -8.23 5.78
C ARG A 261 16.41 -9.56 5.74
N THR A 262 17.12 -10.69 5.84
CA THR A 262 16.56 -12.05 5.84
C THR A 262 15.62 -12.27 7.03
N ASP A 263 16.02 -11.83 8.23
CA ASP A 263 15.18 -11.98 9.44
C ASP A 263 13.83 -11.26 9.29
N ILE A 264 13.84 -10.07 8.71
CA ILE A 264 12.63 -9.27 8.44
C ILE A 264 11.84 -9.89 7.29
N LEU A 265 12.54 -10.36 6.25
CA LEU A 265 11.92 -10.98 5.08
C LEU A 265 11.08 -12.19 5.48
N ARG A 266 11.60 -13.08 6.32
CA ARG A 266 10.85 -14.25 6.82
C ARG A 266 9.54 -13.82 7.49
N SER A 267 9.63 -12.89 8.42
CA SER A 267 8.43 -12.43 9.13
C SER A 267 7.43 -11.73 8.21
N VAL A 268 7.89 -11.06 7.15
CA VAL A 268 7.01 -10.43 6.15
C VAL A 268 6.42 -11.47 5.21
N SER A 269 7.16 -12.51 4.82
CA SER A 269 6.64 -13.61 4.00
C SER A 269 5.51 -14.36 4.72
N ASP A 270 5.67 -14.62 6.01
CA ASP A 270 4.65 -15.30 6.83
C ASP A 270 3.33 -14.51 6.86
N VAL A 271 3.40 -13.19 7.02
CA VAL A 271 2.20 -12.34 7.12
C VAL A 271 1.57 -12.07 5.75
N THR A 272 2.32 -12.21 4.67
CA THR A 272 1.83 -11.98 3.30
C THR A 272 1.32 -13.26 2.64
N ASP A 273 1.44 -14.43 3.29
CA ASP A 273 1.23 -15.75 2.68
C ASP A 273 2.12 -15.99 1.45
N SER A 274 3.28 -15.35 1.42
CA SER A 274 4.27 -15.46 0.36
C SER A 274 5.35 -16.47 0.72
N SER A 275 5.92 -17.13 -0.28
CA SER A 275 7.19 -17.84 -0.11
C SER A 275 8.36 -16.86 -0.16
N ALA A 276 9.44 -17.16 0.54
CA ALA A 276 10.67 -16.37 0.48
C ALA A 276 11.90 -17.25 0.22
N VAL A 277 12.87 -16.70 -0.52
CA VAL A 277 14.13 -17.36 -0.85
C VAL A 277 15.28 -16.34 -0.82
N ILE A 278 16.48 -16.78 -0.49
CA ILE A 278 17.68 -15.94 -0.51
C ILE A 278 18.54 -16.34 -1.71
N ILE A 279 18.90 -15.38 -2.55
CA ILE A 279 19.73 -15.64 -3.73
C ILE A 279 21.11 -15.02 -3.54
N VAL A 280 22.15 -15.84 -3.61
CA VAL A 280 23.53 -15.44 -3.31
C VAL A 280 24.47 -15.62 -4.48
N GLU A 281 25.40 -14.68 -4.67
CA GLU A 281 26.34 -14.67 -5.80
C GLU A 281 27.27 -15.88 -5.72
N GLU A 282 28.02 -15.99 -4.62
CA GLU A 282 28.91 -17.10 -4.31
C GLU A 282 28.96 -17.33 -2.79
N GLY A 283 29.14 -18.58 -2.35
CA GLY A 283 29.15 -18.91 -0.92
C GLY A 283 29.38 -20.39 -0.61
N LYS A 284 29.63 -20.68 0.68
CA LYS A 284 29.65 -22.05 1.23
C LYS A 284 28.31 -22.74 0.96
N ALA A 285 28.27 -24.09 1.03
CA ALA A 285 27.07 -24.92 0.93
C ALA A 285 26.11 -24.69 2.12
N VAL A 286 25.58 -23.47 2.22
CA VAL A 286 24.54 -23.10 3.17
C VAL A 286 23.23 -23.26 2.42
N GLU A 287 22.44 -24.25 2.81
CA GLU A 287 21.14 -24.50 2.18
C GLU A 287 20.04 -23.60 2.74
N CYS A 288 20.19 -23.13 4.00
CA CYS A 288 19.21 -22.29 4.70
C CYS A 288 19.86 -21.13 5.46
N LEU A 289 19.23 -19.96 5.44
CA LEU A 289 19.60 -18.77 6.22
C LEU A 289 18.36 -18.23 6.93
N ALA A 290 18.37 -18.22 8.27
CA ALA A 290 17.22 -17.83 9.09
C ALA A 290 15.93 -18.54 8.65
N GLU A 291 16.00 -19.88 8.48
CA GLU A 291 14.90 -20.74 8.02
C GLU A 291 14.40 -20.47 6.59
N LEU A 292 15.04 -19.55 5.86
CA LEU A 292 14.75 -19.34 4.45
C LEU A 292 15.72 -20.13 3.56
N PRO A 293 15.21 -20.78 2.50
CA PRO A 293 16.04 -21.50 1.56
C PRO A 293 16.99 -20.56 0.83
N VAL A 294 18.21 -21.02 0.59
CA VAL A 294 19.26 -20.27 -0.11
C VAL A 294 19.51 -20.93 -1.47
N ILE A 295 19.52 -20.14 -2.54
CA ILE A 295 19.87 -20.59 -3.90
C ILE A 295 21.09 -19.79 -4.38
N ARG A 296 22.12 -20.47 -4.87
CA ARG A 296 23.30 -19.82 -5.43
C ARG A 296 23.05 -19.40 -6.87
N GLN A 297 23.75 -18.37 -7.34
CA GLN A 297 23.65 -17.91 -8.72
C GLN A 297 23.90 -19.04 -9.74
N LEU A 298 24.87 -19.92 -9.46
CA LEU A 298 25.21 -21.04 -10.35
C LEU A 298 24.06 -22.05 -10.49
N GLU A 299 23.23 -22.21 -9.46
CA GLU A 299 22.09 -23.14 -9.47
C GLU A 299 20.91 -22.59 -10.30
N LEU A 300 20.86 -21.27 -10.53
CA LEU A 300 19.79 -20.66 -11.34
C LEU A 300 19.87 -21.11 -12.81
N GLY A 301 21.05 -21.49 -13.31
CA GLY A 301 21.22 -21.95 -14.69
C GLY A 301 20.58 -23.31 -14.96
N ASP A 302 20.37 -24.11 -13.93
CA ASP A 302 19.81 -25.47 -14.03
C ASP A 302 18.28 -25.48 -13.91
N ILE A 303 17.65 -24.32 -13.68
CA ILE A 303 16.21 -24.16 -13.48
C ILE A 303 15.59 -23.57 -14.73
N GLU A 304 14.78 -24.37 -15.44
CA GLU A 304 14.12 -23.95 -16.68
C GLU A 304 12.65 -23.58 -16.47
N LYS A 305 12.02 -24.07 -15.39
CA LYS A 305 10.58 -23.89 -15.13
C LYS A 305 10.28 -23.39 -13.72
N PRO A 306 9.22 -22.56 -13.54
CA PRO A 306 8.79 -22.11 -12.21
C PRO A 306 8.53 -23.25 -11.21
N ASN A 307 8.03 -24.40 -11.65
CA ASN A 307 7.77 -25.55 -10.77
C ASN A 307 9.04 -26.21 -10.24
N GLU A 308 10.15 -26.17 -10.98
CA GLU A 308 11.45 -26.66 -10.51
C GLU A 308 11.98 -25.75 -9.40
N LEU A 309 11.85 -24.43 -9.58
CA LEU A 309 12.17 -23.45 -8.55
C LEU A 309 11.34 -23.68 -7.27
N LYS A 310 10.02 -23.84 -7.41
CA LYS A 310 9.11 -24.11 -6.28
C LYS A 310 9.50 -25.40 -5.53
N LYS A 311 9.90 -26.45 -6.27
CA LYS A 311 10.35 -27.72 -5.69
C LYS A 311 11.64 -27.55 -4.87
N ILE A 312 12.64 -26.85 -5.41
CA ILE A 312 13.90 -26.57 -4.71
C ILE A 312 13.65 -25.78 -3.42
N ILE A 313 12.76 -24.79 -3.47
CA ILE A 313 12.37 -23.98 -2.30
C ILE A 313 11.72 -24.88 -1.25
N ALA A 314 10.72 -25.69 -1.62
CA ALA A 314 10.02 -26.58 -0.70
C ALA A 314 10.97 -27.59 -0.02
N GLU A 315 11.83 -28.27 -0.78
CA GLU A 315 12.79 -29.26 -0.25
C GLU A 315 13.78 -28.67 0.75
N ARG A 316 14.10 -27.37 0.63
CA ARG A 316 15.02 -26.67 1.54
C ARG A 316 14.29 -26.01 2.71
N SER A 317 13.02 -25.64 2.58
CA SER A 317 12.21 -25.12 3.68
C SER A 317 11.83 -26.18 4.72
N GLU A 318 11.86 -27.47 4.36
CA GLU A 318 11.58 -28.60 5.26
C GLU A 318 12.81 -29.06 6.09
N LYS A 319 13.98 -28.43 5.90
CA LYS A 319 15.25 -28.74 6.58
C LYS A 319 15.61 -27.71 7.65
#